data_AF-A0A957ZEF1-F1
#
_entry.id   AF-A0A957ZEF1-F1
#
_cell.length_a   1.000
_cell.length_b   1.000
_cell.length_c   1.000
_cell.angle_alpha   90.00
_cell.angle_beta   90.00
_cell.angle_gamma   90.00
#
_symmetry.space_group_name_H-M   'P 1'
#
loop_
_entity.id
_entity.type
_entity.pdbx_description
1 polymer ?
#
loop_
_entity_poly.entity_id
_entity_poly.type
_entity_poly.pdbx_seq_one_letter_code
_entity_poly.pdbx_strand_id
1 'polypeptide(L)'
;KSTLWGSILRLDVETQNGGAPDCTNLTAVTNYRIPADNPLVDGPGGACDEIWAYGLRNPWRYSFDSLTGDLYIGDVGQDDYEEIDFQEAASSGGENYGWNVMEGRHCFDHKENCDQDGLTMPLKEYAH
;
A
#
# COMPACT_ATOMS: atom_id res chain seq x y z
N LYS A 1 -4.95 9.50 -1.14
CA LYS A 1 -5.53 8.25 -1.68
C LYS A 1 -6.86 8.00 -0.95
N SER A 2 -8.00 8.00 -1.63
CA SER A 2 -9.35 8.02 -1.00
C SER A 2 -10.09 6.68 -1.04
N THR A 3 -9.35 5.58 -1.20
CA THR A 3 -9.92 4.23 -1.20
C THR A 3 -8.90 3.22 -0.67
N LEU A 4 -9.39 2.17 0.00
CA LEU A 4 -8.57 1.10 0.60
C LEU A 4 -8.15 0.01 -0.40
N TRP A 5 -8.71 -0.02 -1.61
CA TRP A 5 -8.33 -1.00 -2.63
C TRP A 5 -6.88 -0.82 -3.08
N GLY A 6 -6.17 -1.93 -3.28
CA GLY A 6 -4.76 -1.91 -3.69
C GLY A 6 -3.85 -1.27 -2.65
N SER A 7 -4.15 -1.50 -1.36
CA SER A 7 -3.42 -0.90 -0.23
C SER A 7 -3.14 -1.94 0.85
N ILE A 8 -2.04 -1.76 1.58
CA ILE A 8 -1.74 -2.42 2.85
C ILE A 8 -2.16 -1.46 3.96
N LEU A 9 -2.82 -2.00 4.99
CA LEU A 9 -3.33 -1.22 6.12
C LEU A 9 -2.48 -1.46 7.38
N ARG A 10 -2.30 -0.42 8.20
CA ARG A 10 -1.68 -0.53 9.52
C ARG A 10 -2.65 0.01 10.57
N LEU A 11 -3.04 -0.88 11.49
CA LEU A 11 -4.08 -0.65 12.50
C LEU A 11 -3.53 -1.01 13.89
N ASP A 12 -3.88 -0.22 14.90
CA ASP A 12 -3.70 -0.58 16.31
C ASP A 12 -4.93 -1.34 16.80
N VAL A 13 -4.77 -2.63 17.09
CA VAL A 13 -5.85 -3.51 17.58
C VAL A 13 -5.84 -3.70 19.10
N GLU A 14 -4.83 -3.19 19.79
CA GLU A 14 -4.67 -3.35 21.23
C GLU A 14 -5.50 -2.31 22.00
N THR A 15 -5.69 -1.14 21.41
CA THR A 15 -6.44 -0.06 22.05
C THR A 15 -7.95 -0.17 21.78
N GLN A 16 -8.72 -0.32 22.85
CA GLN A 16 -10.19 -0.38 22.78
C GLN A 16 -10.83 0.97 22.41
N ASN A 17 -12.07 0.92 21.94
CA ASN A 17 -12.90 2.07 21.52
C ASN A 17 -12.21 2.92 20.43
N GLY A 18 -12.16 2.35 19.23
CA GLY A 18 -11.71 3.05 18.03
C GLY A 18 -12.56 4.25 17.66
N GLY A 19 -12.06 5.05 16.72
CA GLY A 19 -12.89 6.03 16.01
C GLY A 19 -13.80 5.34 14.99
N ALA A 20 -14.60 6.13 14.28
CA ALA A 20 -15.13 5.69 13.01
C ALA A 20 -13.97 5.43 12.02
N PRO A 21 -14.09 4.45 11.10
CA PRO A 21 -13.12 4.31 10.01
C PRO A 21 -13.10 5.59 9.17
N ASP A 22 -11.93 6.03 8.75
CA ASP A 22 -11.76 7.29 8.05
C ASP A 22 -12.27 7.19 6.60
N CYS A 23 -11.90 6.13 5.89
CA CYS A 23 -12.26 5.97 4.48
C CYS A 23 -13.62 5.31 4.21
N THR A 24 -14.57 5.46 5.12
CA THR A 24 -15.92 4.93 4.96
C THR A 24 -16.97 5.92 5.46
N ASN A 25 -18.21 5.82 4.96
CA ASN A 25 -19.35 6.56 5.51
C ASN A 25 -19.95 5.89 6.76
N LEU A 26 -19.19 5.05 7.45
CA LEU A 26 -19.66 4.35 8.65
C LEU A 26 -19.41 5.22 9.87
N THR A 27 -20.41 5.33 10.74
CA THR A 27 -20.31 6.05 12.01
C THR A 27 -20.11 5.11 13.21
N ALA A 28 -20.02 3.80 12.95
CA ALA A 28 -19.85 2.81 13.99
C ALA A 28 -18.44 2.88 14.58
N VAL A 29 -18.36 2.73 15.90
CA VAL A 29 -17.11 2.59 16.65
C VAL A 29 -16.41 1.31 16.18
N THR A 30 -15.15 1.42 15.79
CA THR A 30 -14.33 0.27 15.39
C THR A 30 -13.64 -0.37 16.59
N ASN A 31 -13.17 -1.60 16.39
CA ASN A 31 -12.34 -2.33 17.36
C ASN A 31 -10.84 -2.06 17.16
N TYR A 32 -10.48 -1.02 16.40
CA TYR A 32 -9.09 -0.65 16.14
C TYR A 32 -8.92 0.87 16.18
N ARG A 33 -7.69 1.34 16.31
CA ARG A 33 -7.32 2.72 16.10
C ARG A 33 -6.39 2.85 14.91
N ILE A 34 -6.35 4.06 14.36
CA ILE A 34 -5.31 4.46 13.42
C ILE A 34 -4.10 4.89 14.25
N PRO A 35 -2.92 4.27 14.07
CA PRO A 35 -1.69 4.77 14.66
C PRO A 35 -1.40 6.20 14.20
N ALA A 36 -1.07 7.09 15.14
CA ALA A 36 -0.83 8.51 14.85
C ALA A 36 0.38 8.76 13.94
N ASP A 37 1.26 7.76 13.80
CA ASP A 37 2.45 7.75 12.94
C ASP A 37 2.20 7.02 11.61
N ASN A 38 0.95 6.69 11.26
CA ASN A 38 0.65 6.21 9.90
C ASN A 38 0.99 7.31 8.87
N PRO A 39 1.48 6.92 7.67
CA PRO A 39 2.08 7.84 6.71
C PRO A 39 1.09 8.80 6.06
N LEU A 40 -0.19 8.44 6.01
CA LEU A 40 -1.23 9.22 5.36
C LEU A 40 -2.19 9.91 6.34
N VAL A 41 -1.85 9.98 7.64
CA VAL A 41 -2.69 10.66 8.62
C VAL A 41 -2.74 12.16 8.35
N ASP A 42 -3.84 12.63 7.77
CA ASP A 42 -4.05 14.03 7.40
C ASP A 42 -5.40 14.61 7.90
N GLY A 43 -6.22 13.77 8.52
CA GLY A 43 -7.47 14.16 9.17
C GLY A 43 -8.69 14.10 8.23
N PRO A 44 -9.88 14.47 8.73
CA PRO A 44 -11.12 14.13 8.05
C PRO A 44 -11.23 14.69 6.62
N GLY A 45 -11.51 13.79 5.66
CA GLY A 45 -11.73 14.14 4.27
C GLY A 45 -10.47 14.21 3.41
N GLY A 46 -9.30 13.82 3.96
CA GLY A 46 -8.05 13.67 3.23
C GLY A 46 -7.86 12.26 2.67
N ALA A 47 -6.65 11.72 2.80
CA ALA A 47 -6.34 10.34 2.44
C ALA A 47 -6.91 9.36 3.48
N CYS A 48 -7.08 8.09 3.10
CA CYS A 48 -7.45 7.07 4.09
C CYS A 48 -6.32 6.91 5.11
N ASP A 49 -6.57 7.35 6.32
CA ASP A 49 -5.60 7.30 7.41
C ASP A 49 -5.16 5.86 7.78
N GLU A 50 -5.94 4.83 7.42
CA GLU A 50 -5.59 3.42 7.66
C GLU A 50 -4.43 2.91 6.78
N ILE A 51 -4.11 3.61 5.68
CA ILE A 51 -3.16 3.14 4.67
C ILE A 51 -1.73 3.25 5.18
N TRP A 52 -1.01 2.13 5.08
CA TRP A 52 0.44 2.03 5.29
C TRP A 52 1.21 2.15 3.98
N ALA A 53 0.78 1.44 2.95
CA ALA A 53 1.35 1.52 1.60
C ALA A 53 0.25 1.28 0.58
N TYR A 54 0.43 1.73 -0.65
CA TYR A 54 -0.60 1.68 -1.69
C TYR A 54 0.01 1.51 -3.08
N GLY A 55 -0.85 1.42 -4.10
CA GLY A 55 -0.38 1.21 -5.47
C GLY A 55 -0.08 -0.25 -5.77
N LEU A 56 -0.75 -1.18 -5.09
CA LEU A 56 -0.71 -2.60 -5.37
C LEU A 56 -1.91 -3.02 -6.24
N ARG A 57 -1.76 -4.07 -7.05
CA ARG A 57 -2.84 -4.65 -7.83
C ARG A 57 -3.50 -5.83 -7.12
N ASN A 58 -2.73 -6.89 -6.94
CA ASN A 58 -3.15 -8.19 -6.43
C ASN A 58 -2.01 -8.82 -5.60
N PRO A 59 -1.72 -8.26 -4.41
CA PRO A 59 -0.65 -8.73 -3.54
C PRO A 59 -1.03 -10.07 -2.90
N TRP A 60 -0.82 -11.17 -3.63
CA TRP A 60 -1.31 -12.50 -3.25
C TRP A 60 -0.65 -13.03 -1.97
N ARG A 61 0.61 -12.64 -1.74
CA ARG A 61 1.35 -12.97 -0.52
C ARG A 61 2.36 -11.86 -0.21
N TYR A 62 2.55 -11.60 1.07
CA TYR A 62 3.68 -10.83 1.58
C TYR A 62 4.31 -11.55 2.77
N SER A 63 5.54 -11.18 3.11
CA SER A 63 6.26 -11.73 4.26
C SER A 63 7.22 -10.70 4.84
N PHE A 64 7.35 -10.70 6.15
CA PHE A 64 8.45 -10.01 6.83
C PHE A 64 9.62 -10.96 6.96
N ASP A 65 10.81 -10.51 6.55
CA ASP A 65 12.05 -11.21 6.86
C ASP A 65 12.23 -11.21 8.39
N SER A 66 12.35 -12.40 8.98
CA SER A 66 12.40 -12.55 10.44
C SER A 66 13.69 -12.03 11.09
N LEU A 67 14.76 -11.81 10.31
CA LEU A 67 16.04 -11.34 10.80
C LEU A 67 16.14 -9.81 10.70
N THR A 68 15.69 -9.24 9.57
CA THR A 68 15.82 -7.80 9.31
C THR A 68 14.54 -7.02 9.59
N GLY A 69 13.39 -7.68 9.53
CA GLY A 69 12.08 -7.04 9.60
C GLY A 69 11.61 -6.45 8.26
N ASP A 70 12.36 -6.65 7.17
CA ASP A 70 12.02 -6.09 5.86
C ASP A 70 10.76 -6.75 5.30
N LEU A 71 9.92 -5.95 4.65
CA LEU A 71 8.70 -6.43 4.02
C LEU A 71 8.97 -6.74 2.54
N TYR A 72 8.62 -7.95 2.13
CA TYR A 72 8.58 -8.38 0.74
C TYR A 72 7.14 -8.70 0.34
N ILE A 73 6.73 -8.20 -0.82
CA ILE A 73 5.36 -8.35 -1.32
C ILE A 73 5.45 -8.97 -2.71
N GLY A 74 4.74 -10.08 -2.94
CA GLY A 74 4.53 -10.60 -4.28
C GLY A 74 3.22 -10.06 -4.83
N ASP A 75 3.31 -9.23 -5.88
CA ASP A 75 2.17 -8.60 -6.54
C ASP A 75 2.03 -9.13 -7.98
N VAL A 76 0.82 -9.57 -8.33
CA VAL A 76 0.51 -10.15 -9.64
C VAL A 76 -0.06 -9.06 -10.53
N GLY A 77 0.58 -8.78 -11.67
CA GLY A 77 0.11 -7.85 -12.67
C GLY A 77 -1.16 -8.31 -13.40
N GLN A 78 -1.66 -7.44 -14.26
CA GLN A 78 -2.84 -7.65 -15.08
C GLN A 78 -2.54 -8.43 -16.36
N ASP A 79 -1.51 -8.01 -17.10
CA ASP A 79 -1.30 -8.42 -18.48
C ASP A 79 0.03 -9.17 -18.65
N ASP A 80 1.17 -8.51 -18.41
CA ASP A 80 2.47 -9.00 -18.90
C ASP A 80 3.48 -9.35 -17.80
N TYR A 81 3.45 -8.68 -16.64
CA TYR A 81 4.49 -8.82 -15.60
C TYR A 81 3.93 -9.05 -14.20
N GLU A 82 4.60 -9.94 -13.45
CA GLU A 82 4.46 -10.09 -12.01
C GLU A 82 5.70 -9.51 -11.32
N GLU A 83 5.54 -9.07 -10.06
CA GLU A 83 6.58 -8.34 -9.36
C GLU A 83 6.75 -8.72 -7.88
N ILE A 84 7.96 -8.43 -7.39
CA ILE A 84 8.34 -8.49 -5.99
C ILE A 84 8.70 -7.08 -5.56
N ASP A 85 7.87 -6.51 -4.71
CA ASP A 85 8.13 -5.24 -4.04
C ASP A 85 8.88 -5.45 -2.74
N PHE A 86 9.55 -4.40 -2.32
CA PHE A 86 10.38 -4.37 -1.13
C PHE A 86 10.16 -3.08 -0.36
N GLN A 87 10.03 -3.21 0.95
CA GLN A 87 9.99 -2.10 1.87
C GLN A 87 10.89 -2.39 3.07
N GLU A 88 11.86 -1.50 3.29
CA GLU A 88 12.80 -1.60 4.39
C GLU A 88 12.06 -1.59 5.73
N ALA A 89 12.54 -2.36 6.71
CA ALA A 89 11.99 -2.39 8.06
C ALA A 89 11.96 -1.00 8.73
N ALA A 90 12.89 -0.13 8.35
CA ALA A 90 13.02 1.23 8.86
C ALA A 90 12.14 2.26 8.12
N SER A 91 11.38 1.83 7.10
CA SER A 91 10.46 2.70 6.37
C SER A 91 9.41 3.31 7.31
N SER A 92 9.09 4.58 7.06
CA SER A 92 7.96 5.29 7.69
C SER A 92 6.61 4.99 7.04
N GLY A 93 6.57 4.10 6.04
CA GLY A 93 5.40 3.86 5.20
C GLY A 93 5.20 4.95 4.14
N GLY A 94 4.15 4.78 3.35
CA GLY A 94 3.71 5.71 2.31
C GLY A 94 4.15 5.33 0.90
N GLU A 95 4.85 4.20 0.75
CA GLU A 95 5.26 3.67 -0.55
C GLU A 95 4.06 3.53 -1.47
N ASN A 96 4.25 4.04 -2.69
CA ASN A 96 3.32 3.91 -3.80
C ASN A 96 3.92 2.97 -4.84
N TYR A 97 3.50 1.70 -4.85
CA TYR A 97 4.03 0.67 -5.77
C TYR A 97 3.55 0.84 -7.23
N GLY A 98 2.79 1.90 -7.51
CA GLY A 98 2.62 2.39 -8.87
C GLY A 98 1.43 1.84 -9.63
N TRP A 99 0.71 0.82 -9.14
CA TRP A 99 -0.52 0.36 -9.78
C TRP A 99 -1.61 1.46 -9.75
N ASN A 100 -2.29 1.78 -10.85
CA ASN A 100 -2.24 1.14 -12.18
C ASN A 100 -1.48 1.96 -13.24
N VAL A 101 -0.57 2.84 -12.84
CA VAL A 101 0.31 3.56 -13.77
C VAL A 101 1.40 2.62 -14.30
N MET A 102 1.91 1.77 -13.43
CA MET A 102 2.97 0.80 -13.69
C MET A 102 2.45 -0.64 -13.58
N GLU A 103 3.08 -1.55 -14.33
CA GLU A 103 3.03 -3.00 -14.16
C GLU A 103 4.47 -3.50 -14.27
N GLY A 104 5.05 -3.97 -13.16
CA GLY A 104 6.50 -4.09 -13.10
C GLY A 104 7.17 -2.72 -13.22
N ARG A 105 8.21 -2.64 -14.03
CA ARG A 105 8.91 -1.41 -14.43
C ARG A 105 8.42 -0.88 -15.77
N HIS A 106 7.25 -1.33 -16.22
CA HIS A 106 6.66 -0.97 -17.51
C HIS A 106 5.42 -0.11 -17.30
N CYS A 107 5.19 0.82 -18.22
CA CYS A 107 3.98 1.63 -18.19
C CYS A 107 2.76 0.78 -18.56
N PHE A 108 1.75 0.77 -17.69
CA PHE A 108 0.51 0.04 -17.90
C PHE A 108 -0.55 0.90 -18.61
N ASP A 109 -1.03 1.96 -17.97
CA ASP A 109 -2.15 2.78 -18.47
C ASP A 109 -1.78 3.60 -19.73
N HIS A 110 -0.59 4.20 -19.71
CA HIS A 110 -0.04 4.91 -20.85
C HIS A 110 1.16 4.13 -21.34
N LYS A 111 0.93 3.17 -22.24
CA LYS A 111 1.91 2.20 -22.79
C LYS A 111 3.28 2.78 -23.20
N GLU A 112 3.39 4.10 -23.31
CA GLU A 112 4.64 4.85 -23.38
C GLU A 112 4.61 6.09 -22.46
N ASN A 113 5.74 6.43 -21.83
CA ASN A 113 5.97 7.67 -21.08
C ASN A 113 5.01 7.96 -19.92
N CYS A 114 4.66 6.95 -19.14
CA CYS A 114 3.97 7.12 -17.86
C CYS A 114 4.81 7.92 -16.85
N ASP A 115 4.13 8.65 -15.96
CA ASP A 115 4.77 9.37 -14.87
C ASP A 115 5.20 8.40 -13.76
N GLN A 116 6.48 8.44 -13.42
CA GLN A 116 7.07 7.59 -12.38
C GLN A 116 7.44 8.39 -11.12
N ASP A 117 7.11 9.69 -11.09
CA ASP A 117 7.43 10.52 -9.94
C ASP A 117 6.69 10.06 -8.68
N GLY A 118 7.42 9.95 -7.57
CA GLY A 118 6.91 9.44 -6.30
C GLY A 118 6.52 7.95 -6.29
N LEU A 119 6.82 7.18 -7.34
CA LEU A 119 6.57 5.74 -7.36
C LEU A 119 7.75 4.96 -6.76
N THR A 120 7.44 3.87 -6.09
CA THR A 120 8.39 2.89 -5.57
C THR A 120 8.43 1.71 -6.54
N MET A 121 9.53 1.58 -7.29
CA MET A 121 9.68 0.51 -8.27
C MET A 121 9.92 -0.85 -7.59
N PRO A 122 9.46 -1.95 -8.21
CA PRO A 122 9.67 -3.28 -7.64
C PRO A 122 11.16 -3.60 -7.53
N LEU A 123 11.51 -4.45 -6.56
CA LEU A 123 12.85 -5.01 -6.43
C LEU A 123 13.15 -5.93 -7.62
N LYS A 124 12.17 -6.75 -8.01
CA LYS A 124 12.30 -7.71 -9.10
C LYS A 124 10.98 -7.85 -9.84
N GLU A 125 11.06 -8.02 -11.15
CA GLU A 125 9.92 -8.39 -12.01
C GLU A 125 10.26 -9.63 -12.84
N TYR A 126 9.21 -10.28 -13.34
CA TYR A 126 9.29 -11.38 -14.28
C TYR A 126 8.03 -11.42 -15.15
N ALA A 127 8.18 -11.91 -16.39
CA ALA A 127 7.05 -12.07 -17.30
C ALA A 127 6.18 -13.27 -16.89
N HIS A 128 4.88 -13.19 -17.20
CA HIS A 128 3.89 -14.26 -17.01
C HIS A 128 4.25 -15.60 -17.67
#